data_AF-A0A1C5NR50-F1
#
_entry.id   AF-A0A1C5NR50-F1
#
_cell.length_a   1.000
_cell.length_b   1.000
_cell.length_c   1.000
_cell.angle_alpha   90.00
_cell.angle_beta   90.00
_cell.angle_gamma   90.00
#
_symmetry.space_group_name_H-M   'P 1'
#
loop_
_entity.id
_entity.type
_entity.pdbx_description
1 polymer ?
#
loop_
_entity_poly.entity_id
_entity_poly.type
_entity_poly.pdbx_seq_one_letter_code
_entity_poly.pdbx_strand_id
1 'polypeptide(L)' 'MKKTSVPIAKERLEALVVSDRIHCKPEEYEMICKELYKTLSKYMAVAEDEMRIHITRSEIHIQLMGEQH' A
#
# COMPACT_ATOMS: atom_id res chain seq x y z
N MET A 1 4.67 19.39 -14.20
CA MET A 1 3.33 19.78 -13.72
C MET A 1 3.37 19.81 -12.19
N LYS A 2 2.97 20.92 -11.54
CA LYS A 2 2.89 20.97 -10.07
C LYS A 2 1.78 20.02 -9.62
N LYS A 3 2.08 19.01 -8.80
CA LYS A 3 1.04 18.24 -8.12
C LYS A 3 0.22 19.24 -7.29
N THR A 4 -1.09 19.32 -7.54
CA THR A 4 -1.97 20.19 -6.77
C THR A 4 -2.02 19.70 -5.31
N SER A 5 -2.35 20.57 -4.36
CA SER A 5 -2.42 20.19 -2.94
C SER A 5 -3.48 19.13 -2.65
N VAL A 6 -4.52 19.06 -3.49
CA VAL A 6 -5.66 18.16 -3.36
C VAL A 6 -5.27 16.67 -3.34
N PRO A 7 -4.57 16.11 -4.35
CA PRO A 7 -4.17 14.70 -4.33
C PRO A 7 -3.26 14.35 -3.14
N ILE A 8 -2.36 15.26 -2.76
CA ILE A 8 -1.47 15.05 -1.61
C ILE A 8 -2.28 15.00 -0.31
N ALA A 9 -3.24 15.91 -0.13
CA ALA A 9 -4.10 15.91 1.06
C ALA A 9 -4.98 14.65 1.12
N LYS A 10 -5.47 14.19 -0.04
CA LYS A 10 -6.28 12.97 -0.13
C LYS A 10 -5.48 11.73 0.26
N GLU A 11 -4.28 11.56 -0.29
CA GLU A 11 -3.38 10.43 0.01
C GLU A 11 -3.03 10.37 1.51
N ARG A 12 -2.69 11.51 2.11
CA ARG A 12 -2.41 11.59 3.55
C ARG A 12 -3.63 11.24 4.42
N LEU A 13 -4.82 11.66 4.00
CA LEU A 13 -6.05 11.34 4.71
C LEU A 13 -6.39 9.85 4.62
N GLU A 14 -6.21 9.23 3.45
CA GLU A 14 -6.41 7.80 3.26
C GLU A 14 -5.48 6.98 4.17
N ALA A 15 -4.19 7.31 4.20
CA ALA A 15 -3.22 6.64 5.07
C ALA A 15 -3.61 6.74 6.56
N LEU A 16 -4.00 7.93 7.02
CA LEU A 16 -4.46 8.15 8.40
C LEU A 16 -5.71 7.34 8.74
N VAL A 17 -6.69 7.28 7.84
CA VAL A 17 -7.96 6.56 8.07
C VAL A 17 -7.71 5.05 8.11
N VAL A 18 -6.86 4.53 7.22
CA VAL A 18 -6.54 3.10 7.19
C VAL A 18 -5.77 2.71 8.44
N SER A 19 -4.76 3.49 8.83
CA SER A 19 -3.93 3.20 10.01
C SER A 19 -4.76 3.22 11.30
N ASP A 20 -5.70 4.17 11.44
CA ASP A 20 -6.62 4.24 12.57
C ASP A 20 -7.51 2.98 12.67
N ARG A 21 -8.07 2.51 11.55
CA ARG A 21 -8.95 1.32 11.51
C ARG A 21 -8.25 0.02 11.89
N ILE A 22 -6.95 -0.08 11.66
CA ILE A 22 -6.13 -1.25 11.99
C ILE A 22 -5.35 -1.07 13.30
N HIS A 23 -5.57 0.04 14.02
CA HIS A 23 -4.89 0.41 15.26
C HIS A 23 -3.36 0.42 15.14
N CYS A 24 -2.83 1.00 14.06
CA CYS A 24 -1.38 1.25 13.92
C CYS A 24 -1.10 2.70 13.52
N LYS A 25 0.17 3.09 13.60
CA LYS A 25 0.63 4.39 13.09
C LYS A 25 0.76 4.33 11.55
N PRO A 26 0.59 5.46 10.84
CA PRO A 26 0.82 5.51 9.39
C PRO A 26 2.20 4.99 8.98
N GLU A 27 3.24 5.31 9.75
CA GLU A 27 4.61 4.85 9.49
C GLU A 27 4.73 3.32 9.61
N GLU A 28 3.99 2.72 10.55
CA GLU A 28 3.95 1.26 10.72
C GLU A 28 3.23 0.58 9.57
N TYR A 29 2.13 1.17 9.08
CA TYR A 29 1.42 0.69 7.88
C TYR A 29 2.34 0.67 6.66
N GLU A 30 3.09 1.76 6.43
CA GLU A 30 4.06 1.85 5.34
C GLU A 30 5.17 0.81 5.47
N MET A 31 5.71 0.62 6.68
CA MET A 31 6.72 -0.42 6.93
C MET A 31 6.20 -1.83 6.64
N ILE A 32 4.97 -2.15 7.06
CA ILE A 32 4.34 -3.45 6.80
C ILE A 32 4.19 -3.67 5.30
N CYS A 33 3.67 -2.68 4.56
CA CYS A 33 3.51 -2.79 3.11
C CYS A 33 4.86 -3.03 2.41
N LYS A 34 5.90 -2.29 2.83
CA LYS A 34 7.25 -2.42 2.26
C LYS A 34 7.88 -3.78 2.53
N GLU A 35 7.74 -4.31 3.74
CA GLU A 35 8.29 -5.64 4.08
C GLU A 35 7.53 -6.78 3.39
N LEU A 36 6.22 -6.65 3.21
CA LEU A 36 5.42 -7.59 2.41
C LEU A 36 5.89 -7.61 0.95
N TYR A 37 6.05 -6.44 0.33
CA TYR A 37 6.62 -6.31 -1.03
C TYR A 37 7.98 -6.98 -1.11
N LYS A 38 8.93 -6.54 -0.29
CA LYS A 38 10.30 -7.06 -0.29
C LYS A 38 10.36 -8.57 -0.07
N THR A 39 9.45 -9.12 0.74
CA THR A 39 9.39 -10.57 0.99
C THR A 39 8.86 -11.30 -0.23
N LEU A 40 7.79 -10.82 -0.85
CA LEU A 40 7.21 -11.40 -2.06
C LEU A 40 8.16 -11.27 -3.27
N SER A 41 8.85 -10.15 -3.42
CA SER A 41 9.83 -9.91 -4.50
C SER A 41 10.99 -10.92 -4.53
N LYS A 42 11.21 -11.70 -3.45
CA LYS A 42 12.18 -12.81 -3.45
C LYS A 42 11.71 -14.01 -4.26
N TYR A 43 10.40 -14.16 -4.43
CA TYR A 43 9.76 -15.32 -5.06
C TYR A 43 9.11 -14.97 -6.40
N MET A 44 8.89 -13.68 -6.68
CA MET A 44 8.24 -13.19 -7.90
C MET A 44 8.87 -11.87 -8.36
N ALA A 45 9.07 -11.73 -9.68
CA ALA A 45 9.46 -10.45 -10.27
C ALA A 45 8.19 -9.60 -10.46
N VAL A 46 7.96 -8.69 -9.54
CA VAL A 46 6.80 -7.78 -9.57
C VAL A 46 7.33 -6.37 -9.35
N ALA A 47 6.95 -5.43 -10.21
CA ALA A 47 7.30 -4.03 -9.99
C ALA A 47 6.46 -3.42 -8.87
N GLU A 48 6.97 -2.39 -8.21
CA GLU A 48 6.31 -1.77 -7.05
C GLU A 48 4.96 -1.13 -7.41
N ASP A 49 4.81 -0.68 -8.66
CA ASP A 49 3.56 -0.16 -9.24
C ASP A 49 2.58 -1.25 -9.68
N GLU A 50 3.06 -2.48 -9.85
CA GLU A 50 2.26 -3.65 -10.21
C GLU A 50 1.71 -4.38 -8.98
N MET A 51 2.08 -3.99 -7.76
CA MET A 51 1.58 -4.63 -6.54
C MET A 51 0.82 -3.65 -5.65
N ARG A 52 -0.46 -3.93 -5.38
CA ARG A 52 -1.26 -3.17 -4.42
C ARG A 52 -1.52 -4.00 -3.18
N ILE A 53 -1.16 -3.46 -2.02
CA ILE A 53 -1.46 -4.03 -0.72
C ILE A 53 -2.56 -3.19 -0.07
N HIS A 54 -3.61 -3.86 0.39
CA HIS A 54 -4.64 -3.25 1.22
C HIS A 54 -4.81 -4.08 2.50
N ILE A 55 -4.68 -3.43 3.65
CA ILE A 55 -4.80 -4.09 4.95
C ILE A 55 -6.11 -3.65 5.59
N THR A 56 -6.91 -4.63 6.00
CA THR A 56 -8.10 -4.43 6.84
C THR A 56 -7.83 -5.00 8.23
N ARG A 57 -8.77 -4.82 9.16
CA ARG A 57 -8.64 -5.33 10.53
C ARG A 57 -8.50 -6.86 10.61
N SER A 58 -8.91 -7.59 9.58
CA SER A 58 -8.96 -9.07 9.62
C SER A 58 -8.28 -9.74 8.42
N GLU A 59 -7.94 -8.98 7.38
CA GLU A 59 -7.45 -9.55 6.12
C GLU A 59 -6.41 -8.63 5.48
N ILE A 60 -5.44 -9.26 4.80
CA ILE A 60 -4.48 -8.58 3.93
C ILE A 60 -4.82 -8.98 2.49
N HIS A 61 -5.20 -8.00 1.69
CA HIS A 61 -5.53 -8.15 0.28
C HIS A 61 -4.32 -7.71 -0.55
N ILE A 62 -3.75 -8.62 -1.34
CA ILE A 62 -2.62 -8.35 -2.22
C ILE A 62 -3.08 -8.56 -3.65
N GLN A 63 -3.04 -7.51 -4.45
CA GLN A 63 -3.42 -7.53 -5.86
C GLN A 63 -2.19 -7.34 -6.74
N LEU A 64 -1.98 -8.26 -7.67
CA LEU A 64 -0.93 -8.22 -8.69
C LEU A 64 -1.55 -7.71 -10.00
N MET A 65 -1.04 -6.59 -10.49
CA MET A 65 -1.45 -5.90 -11.70
C MET A 65 -0.47 -6.22 -12.83
N GLY A 66 -0.30 -7.52 -13.14
CA GLY A 66 0.67 -8.00 -14.14
C GLY A 66 0.08 -8.95 -15.19
N GLU A 67 -1.17 -9.39 -15.05
CA GLU A 67 -1.79 -10.31 -16.01
C GLU A 67 -2.74 -9.55 -16.95
N GLN A 68 -2.18 -8.75 -17.87
CA GLN A 68 -2.84 -8.55 -19.17
C GLN A 68 -2.33 -9.69 -20.05
N HIS A 69 -3.24 -10.58 -20.46
CA HIS A 69 -2.97 -11.64 -21.45
C HIS A 69 -2.46 -11.05 -22.76
#